data_AF-A0A3M2GYI2-F1
#
_entry.id   AF-A0A3M2GYI2-F1
#
_cell.length_a   1.000
_cell.length_b   1.000
_cell.length_c   1.000
_cell.angle_alpha   90.00
_cell.angle_beta   90.00
_cell.angle_gamma   90.00
#
_symmetry.space_group_name_H-M   'P 1'
#
loop_
_entity.id
_entity.type
_entity.pdbx_description
1 polymer ?
#
loop_
_entity_poly.entity_id
_entity_poly.type
_entity_poly.pdbx_seq_one_letter_code
_entity_poly.pdbx_strand_id
1 'polypeptide(L)'
;MDITAVVDSTRDPGVPAGRALLAFADALVLDDPDELAVARRGLLDAVGETGTAKAAAVVGNFEMMNRCLDAIGARVAGFDELAAELGITVPPHLRPS
;
A
#
# COMPACT_ATOMS: atom_id res chain seq x y z
N MET A 1 12.83 4.46 -8.58
CA MET A 1 11.68 3.74 -8.00
C MET A 1 10.69 3.53 -9.13
N ASP A 2 10.28 2.28 -9.37
CA ASP A 2 9.21 1.95 -10.30
C ASP A 2 7.89 1.93 -9.51
N ILE A 3 7.07 2.99 -9.64
CA ILE A 3 5.80 3.11 -8.92
C ILE A 3 4.76 2.11 -9.44
N THR A 4 4.92 1.57 -10.64
CA THR A 4 4.01 0.56 -11.18
C THR A 4 4.07 -0.76 -10.39
N ALA A 5 5.15 -0.99 -9.63
CA ALA A 5 5.25 -2.13 -8.73
C ALA A 5 4.24 -2.11 -7.57
N VAL A 6 3.61 -0.96 -7.28
CA VAL A 6 2.54 -0.85 -6.29
C VAL A 6 1.26 -1.56 -6.74
N VAL A 7 1.05 -1.67 -8.06
CA VAL A 7 -0.17 -2.23 -8.65
C VAL A 7 0.08 -3.54 -9.40
N ASP A 8 1.36 -3.89 -9.57
CA ASP A 8 1.84 -5.12 -10.17
C ASP A 8 2.97 -5.70 -9.32
N SER A 9 2.62 -6.67 -8.47
CA SER A 9 3.54 -7.33 -7.55
C SER A 9 4.64 -8.15 -8.25
N THR A 10 4.55 -8.34 -9.57
CA THR A 10 5.61 -9.01 -10.35
C THR A 10 6.77 -8.09 -10.68
N ARG A 11 6.60 -6.76 -10.55
CA ARG A 11 7.63 -5.77 -10.86
C ARG A 11 8.55 -5.49 -9.68
N ASP A 12 9.78 -5.11 -9.98
CA ASP A 12 10.74 -4.70 -8.95
C ASP A 12 10.53 -3.20 -8.64
N PRO A 13 10.25 -2.82 -7.38
CA PRO A 13 10.15 -1.40 -7.01
C PRO A 13 11.44 -0.60 -7.23
N GLY A 14 12.59 -1.28 -7.36
CA GLY A 14 13.89 -0.65 -7.60
C GLY A 14 14.39 0.13 -6.38
N VAL A 15 13.92 -0.20 -5.19
CA VAL A 15 14.38 0.37 -3.91
C VAL A 15 14.70 -0.74 -2.90
N PRO A 16 15.66 -0.52 -1.98
CA PRO A 16 16.01 -1.52 -0.96
C PRO A 16 14.78 -2.00 -0.18
N ALA A 17 14.69 -3.31 0.00
CA ALA A 17 13.56 -3.99 0.67
C ALA A 17 12.17 -3.69 0.08
N GLY A 18 12.07 -3.10 -1.13
CA GLY A 18 10.81 -2.65 -1.72
C GLY A 18 9.75 -3.76 -1.81
N ARG A 19 10.13 -4.95 -2.27
CA ARG A 19 9.20 -6.10 -2.33
C ARG A 19 8.68 -6.53 -0.95
N ALA A 20 9.56 -6.56 0.06
CA ALA A 20 9.17 -6.94 1.42
C ALA A 20 8.27 -5.88 2.07
N LEU A 21 8.50 -4.59 1.76
CA LEU A 21 7.65 -3.49 2.21
C LEU A 21 6.25 -3.56 1.59
N LEU A 22 6.16 -3.81 0.28
CA LEU A 22 4.88 -3.96 -0.42
C LEU A 22 4.09 -5.17 0.10
N ALA A 23 4.72 -6.35 0.15
CA ALA A 23 4.06 -7.56 0.65
C ALA A 23 3.54 -7.39 2.09
N PHE A 24 4.30 -6.70 2.95
CA PHE A 24 3.87 -6.43 4.33
C PHE A 24 2.72 -5.41 4.39
N ALA A 25 2.73 -4.39 3.54
CA ALA A 25 1.64 -3.42 3.44
C ALA A 25 0.36 -4.09 2.91
N ASP A 26 0.45 -4.89 1.85
CA ASP A 26 -0.68 -5.60 1.26
C ASP A 26 -1.34 -6.54 2.26
N ALA A 27 -0.57 -7.38 2.95
CA ALA A 27 -1.09 -8.31 3.96
C ALA A 27 -1.78 -7.59 5.13
N LEU A 28 -1.28 -6.41 5.54
CA LEU A 28 -1.91 -5.59 6.58
C LEU A 28 -3.22 -4.95 6.10
N VAL A 29 -3.24 -4.39 4.88
CA VAL A 29 -4.39 -3.66 4.33
C VAL A 29 -5.52 -4.62 3.96
N LEU A 30 -5.19 -5.80 3.46
CA LEU A 30 -6.16 -6.85 3.11
C LEU A 30 -6.69 -7.62 4.32
N ASP A 31 -6.20 -7.34 5.53
CA ASP A 31 -6.49 -8.08 6.75
C ASP A 31 -6.29 -9.60 6.56
N ASP A 32 -5.16 -9.97 5.96
CA ASP A 32 -4.77 -11.36 5.70
C ASP A 32 -3.79 -11.85 6.78
N PRO A 33 -4.26 -12.48 7.87
CA PRO A 33 -3.40 -12.86 8.98
C PRO A 33 -2.38 -13.94 8.61
N ASP A 34 -2.70 -14.81 7.64
CA ASP A 34 -1.84 -15.90 7.21
C ASP A 34 -0.66 -15.36 6.39
N GLU A 35 -0.94 -14.47 5.44
CA GLU A 35 0.10 -13.76 4.68
C GLU A 35 0.89 -12.78 5.56
N LEU A 36 0.24 -12.13 6.53
CA LEU A 36 0.87 -11.17 7.41
C LEU A 36 2.02 -11.79 8.21
N ALA A 37 1.84 -13.02 8.71
CA ALA A 37 2.89 -13.71 9.45
C ALA A 37 4.15 -13.92 8.59
N VAL A 38 3.97 -14.31 7.32
CA VAL A 38 5.04 -14.54 6.35
C VAL A 38 5.70 -13.23 5.94
N ALA A 39 4.90 -12.24 5.55
CA ALA A 39 5.38 -10.94 5.10
C ALA A 39 6.12 -10.19 6.22
N ARG A 40 5.63 -10.25 7.45
CA ARG A 40 6.30 -9.67 8.63
C ARG A 40 7.66 -10.31 8.86
N ARG A 41 7.78 -11.64 8.72
CA ARG A 41 9.06 -12.33 8.85
C ARG A 41 10.03 -11.89 7.74
N GLY A 42 9.59 -11.86 6.50
CA GLY A 42 10.42 -11.42 5.36
C GLY A 42 10.89 -9.98 5.51
N LEU A 43 10.04 -9.09 6.03
CA LEU A 43 10.42 -7.71 6.29
C LEU A 43 11.40 -7.59 7.47
N LEU A 44 11.20 -8.34 8.54
CA LEU A 44 12.14 -8.40 9.67
C LEU A 44 13.55 -8.82 9.21
N ASP A 45 13.64 -9.81 8.33
CA ASP A 45 14.92 -10.28 7.81
C ASP A 45 15.57 -9.22 6.89
N ALA A 46 14.78 -8.42 6.18
CA ALA A 46 15.28 -7.41 5.26
C ALA A 46 15.70 -6.09 5.94
N VAL A 47 14.99 -5.63 6.98
CA VAL A 47 15.19 -4.29 7.57
C VAL A 47 15.29 -4.28 9.11
N GLY A 48 15.20 -5.43 9.76
CA GLY A 48 15.25 -5.57 11.22
C GLY A 48 13.99 -5.08 11.93
N GLU A 49 14.00 -5.21 13.26
CA GLU A 49 12.86 -4.83 14.12
C GLU A 49 12.50 -3.36 14.01
N THR A 50 13.48 -2.46 14.11
CA THR A 50 13.25 -1.01 14.01
C THR A 50 12.70 -0.61 12.65
N GLY A 51 13.19 -1.20 11.56
CA GLY A 51 12.68 -0.95 10.22
C GLY A 51 11.23 -1.45 10.06
N THR A 52 10.95 -2.65 10.57
CA THR A 52 9.61 -3.25 10.55
C THR A 52 8.60 -2.43 11.35
N ALA A 53 8.98 -1.96 12.55
CA ALA A 53 8.12 -1.10 13.37
C ALA A 53 7.80 0.22 12.66
N LYS A 54 8.78 0.82 11.97
CA LYS A 54 8.57 2.03 11.16
C LYS A 54 7.62 1.77 9.99
N ALA A 55 7.77 0.65 9.29
CA ALA A 55 6.86 0.26 8.21
C ALA A 55 5.42 0.10 8.73
N ALA A 56 5.23 -0.61 9.85
CA ALA A 56 3.93 -0.77 10.48
C ALA A 56 3.30 0.57 10.90
N ALA A 57 4.10 1.49 11.45
CA ALA A 57 3.63 2.83 11.79
C ALA A 57 3.19 3.63 10.56
N VAL A 58 3.90 3.51 9.43
CA VAL A 58 3.50 4.16 8.17
C VAL A 58 2.19 3.59 7.65
N VAL A 59 2.05 2.26 7.57
CA VAL A 59 0.81 1.60 7.14
C VAL A 59 -0.36 2.01 8.04
N GLY A 60 -0.18 1.92 9.36
CA GLY A 60 -1.21 2.32 10.32
C GLY A 60 -1.64 3.79 10.20
N ASN A 61 -0.71 4.70 9.89
CA ASN A 61 -1.03 6.10 9.66
C ASN A 61 -1.90 6.29 8.40
N PHE A 62 -1.58 5.61 7.29
CA PHE A 62 -2.40 5.66 6.08
C PHE A 62 -3.78 5.04 6.28
N GLU A 63 -3.86 3.89 6.95
CA GLU A 63 -5.13 3.24 7.27
C GLU A 63 -6.03 4.09 8.17
N MET A 64 -5.46 4.80 9.14
CA MET A 64 -6.20 5.76 9.94
C MET A 64 -6.76 6.90 9.07
N MET A 65 -5.96 7.45 8.15
CA MET A 65 -6.43 8.49 7.23
C MET A 65 -7.53 8.00 6.30
N ASN A 66 -7.39 6.79 5.74
CA ASN A 66 -8.41 6.16 4.90
C ASN A 66 -9.75 6.08 5.63
N ARG A 67 -9.74 5.53 6.85
CA ARG A 67 -10.96 5.42 7.68
C ARG A 67 -11.59 6.77 8.03
N CYS A 68 -10.77 7.78 8.31
CA CYS A 68 -11.25 9.14 8.56
C CYS A 68 -11.92 9.74 7.31
N LEU A 69 -11.32 9.59 6.13
CA LEU A 69 -11.86 10.09 4.87
C LEU A 69 -13.16 9.37 4.49
N ASP A 70 -13.19 8.05 4.66
CA ASP A 70 -14.38 7.23 4.44
C ASP A 70 -15.54 7.65 5.36
N ALA A 71 -15.25 7.90 6.63
CA ALA A 71 -16.25 8.28 7.62
C ALA A 71 -16.95 9.61 7.31
N ILE A 72 -16.26 10.55 6.65
CA ILE A 72 -16.82 11.85 6.26
C ILE A 72 -17.25 11.90 4.79
N GLY A 73 -17.12 10.78 4.06
CA GLY A 73 -17.42 10.72 2.63
C GLY A 73 -16.54 11.66 1.79
N ALA A 74 -15.33 11.97 2.25
CA ALA A 74 -14.42 12.83 1.52
C ALA A 74 -14.07 12.25 0.15
N ARG A 75 -13.77 13.13 -0.80
CA ARG A 75 -13.30 12.77 -2.13
C ARG A 75 -11.88 13.30 -2.29
N VAL A 76 -10.99 12.46 -2.77
CA VAL A 76 -9.60 12.84 -3.07
C VAL A 76 -9.57 13.38 -4.50
N ALA A 77 -9.15 14.62 -4.67
CA ALA A 77 -8.91 15.21 -5.99
C ALA A 77 -7.65 14.60 -6.63
N GLY A 78 -7.59 14.53 -7.96
CA GLY A 78 -6.41 14.01 -8.68
C GLY A 78 -6.41 12.49 -8.91
N PHE A 79 -7.53 11.81 -8.63
CA PHE A 79 -7.61 10.35 -8.70
C PHE A 79 -7.52 9.84 -10.16
N ASP A 80 -8.03 10.61 -11.12
CA ASP A 80 -8.00 10.24 -12.54
C ASP A 80 -6.58 10.32 -13.12
N GLU A 81 -5.80 11.34 -12.73
CA GLU A 81 -4.40 11.48 -13.13
C GLU A 81 -3.53 10.36 -12.56
N LEU A 82 -3.72 10.03 -11.29
CA LEU A 82 -3.01 8.93 -10.63
C LEU A 82 -3.36 7.58 -11.27
N ALA A 83 -4.65 7.34 -11.54
CA ALA A 83 -5.10 6.11 -12.18
C ALA A 83 -4.52 5.96 -13.59
N ALA A 84 -4.42 7.06 -14.35
CA ALA A 84 -3.77 7.07 -15.66
C ALA A 84 -2.27 6.73 -15.57
N GLU A 85 -1.55 7.27 -14.58
CA GLU A 85 -0.13 6.95 -14.35
C GLU A 85 0.09 5.49 -13.98
N LEU A 86 -0.79 4.93 -13.14
CA LEU A 86 -0.73 3.54 -12.70
C LEU A 86 -1.31 2.55 -13.74
N GLY A 87 -1.91 3.04 -14.83
CA GLY A 87 -2.57 2.19 -15.83
C GLY A 87 -3.84 1.49 -15.30
N ILE A 88 -4.46 2.02 -14.24
CA ILE A 88 -5.67 1.47 -13.63
C ILE A 88 -6.90 2.20 -14.17
N THR A 89 -7.98 1.47 -14.43
CA THR A 89 -9.26 2.10 -14.75
C THR A 89 -10.04 2.42 -13.47
N VAL A 90 -10.35 3.69 -13.22
CA VAL A 90 -11.18 4.10 -12.08
C VAL A 90 -12.60 3.55 -12.25
N PRO A 91 -13.14 2.79 -11.28
CA PRO A 91 -14.51 2.32 -11.29
C PRO A 91 -15.51 3.48 -11.41
N PRO A 92 -16.62 3.33 -12.16
CA PRO A 92 -17.56 4.43 -12.41
C PRO A 92 -18.12 5.09 -11.14
N HIS A 93 -18.27 4.33 -10.05
CA HIS A 93 -18.83 4.82 -8.79
C HIS A 93 -17.84 5.68 -7.96
N LEU A 94 -16.57 5.75 -8.37
CA LEU A 94 -15.55 6.62 -7.76
C LEU A 94 -15.25 7.86 -8.60
N ARG A 95 -15.82 7.99 -9.81
CA ARG A 95 -15.64 9.16 -10.66
C ARG A 95 -16.53 10.32 -10.21
N PRO A 96 -16.06 11.58 -10.29
CA PRO A 96 -16.92 12.74 -10.06
C PRO A 96 -18.05 12.80 -11.11
N SER A 97 -19.27 13.08 -10.66
CA SER A 97 -20.48 13.25 -11.49
C SER A 97 -20.44 14.50 -12.35
#